data_AF-R5L1N9-F1
#
_entry.id   AF-R5L1N9-F1
#
_cell.length_a   1.000
_cell.length_b   1.000
_cell.length_c   1.000
_cell.angle_alpha   90.00
_cell.angle_beta   90.00
_cell.angle_gamma   90.00
#
_symmetry.space_group_name_H-M   'P 1'
#
loop_
_entity.id
_entity.type
_entity.pdbx_description
1 polymer ?
#
loop_
_entity_poly.entity_id
_entity_poly.type
_entity_poly.pdbx_seq_one_letter_code
_entity_poly.pdbx_strand_id
1 'polypeptide(L)'
;MINNYVKMICGMLELPMPQVFYNDSALEPGQHARLTPDGKQLYLRKLKTASLDQLFAASSELRREWQRRRDAAMYYGSYKTREELPLREFSLQPAEVDANAFAAVVASAFFGVEPVFDEYPGVTRSRIESRIAEIRRDEFPQLAGMKLPH
;
A
#
# COMPACT_ATOMS: atom_id res chain seq x y z
N MET A 1 12.96 1.31 12.61
CA MET A 1 11.68 2.00 12.34
C MET A 1 10.81 1.19 11.38
N ILE A 2 11.26 0.92 10.15
CA ILE A 2 10.42 0.22 9.15
C ILE A 2 10.03 -1.21 9.52
N ASN A 3 10.89 -2.00 10.18
CA ASN A 3 10.52 -3.36 10.60
C ASN A 3 9.35 -3.38 11.59
N ASN A 4 9.30 -2.44 12.53
CA ASN A 4 8.18 -2.32 13.48
C ASN A 4 6.91 -1.89 12.75
N TYR A 5 7.03 -0.94 11.82
CA TYR A 5 5.92 -0.50 10.98
C TYR A 5 5.35 -1.65 10.13
N VAL A 6 6.21 -2.41 9.44
CA VAL A 6 5.83 -3.62 8.69
C VAL A 6 5.16 -4.65 9.60
N LYS A 7 5.72 -4.89 10.79
CA LYS A 7 5.14 -5.81 11.78
C LYS A 7 3.74 -5.38 12.22
N MET A 8 3.52 -4.08 12.45
CA MET A 8 2.21 -3.55 12.82
C MET A 8 1.19 -3.72 11.69
N ILE A 9 1.56 -3.39 10.45
CA ILE A 9 0.68 -3.58 9.29
C ILE A 9 0.36 -5.07 9.09
N CYS A 10 1.35 -5.95 9.17
CA CYS A 10 1.13 -7.39 9.07
C CYS A 10 0.18 -7.88 10.16
N GLY A 11 0.30 -7.37 11.40
CA GLY A 11 -0.63 -7.67 12.48
C GLY A 11 -2.06 -7.20 12.18
N MET A 12 -2.24 -5.99 11.65
CA MET A 12 -3.56 -5.46 11.26
C MET A 12 -4.20 -6.24 10.11
N LEU A 13 -3.39 -6.71 9.15
CA LEU A 13 -3.85 -7.47 7.98
C LEU A 13 -3.84 -8.99 8.22
N GLU A 14 -3.49 -9.46 9.42
CA GLU A 14 -3.34 -10.89 9.73
C GLU A 14 -2.40 -11.62 8.76
N LEU A 15 -1.34 -10.95 8.30
CA LEU A 15 -0.34 -11.49 7.38
C LEU A 15 0.87 -12.05 8.14
N PRO A 16 1.48 -13.14 7.63
CA PRO A 16 2.81 -13.52 8.06
C PRO A 16 3.81 -12.38 7.82
N MET A 17 4.68 -12.12 8.79
CA MET A 17 5.71 -11.08 8.64
C MET A 17 6.75 -11.51 7.58
N PRO A 18 6.95 -10.73 6.50
CA PRO A 18 7.98 -11.05 5.53
C PRO A 18 9.38 -10.75 6.09
N GLN A 19 10.39 -11.41 5.54
CA GLN A 19 11.78 -11.01 5.75
C GLN A 19 12.04 -9.71 5.00
N VAL A 20 12.60 -8.71 5.68
CA VAL A 20 12.83 -7.37 5.12
C VAL A 20 14.28 -7.22 4.69
N PHE A 21 14.50 -6.84 3.44
CA PHE A 21 15.83 -6.64 2.85
C PHE A 21 15.94 -5.26 2.21
N TYR A 22 17.09 -4.61 2.37
CA TYR A 22 17.41 -3.41 1.61
C TYR A 22 18.23 -3.81 0.37
N ASN A 23 17.62 -3.78 -0.82
CA ASN A 23 18.24 -4.26 -2.04
C ASN A 23 17.71 -3.54 -3.28
N ASP A 24 18.51 -2.60 -3.80
CA ASP A 24 18.16 -1.79 -4.97
C ASP A 24 18.08 -2.60 -6.26
N SER A 25 18.88 -3.67 -6.38
CA SER A 25 18.90 -4.55 -7.54
C SER A 25 17.63 -5.40 -7.66
N ALA A 26 16.85 -5.50 -6.58
CA ALA A 26 15.59 -6.23 -6.56
C ALA A 26 14.38 -5.33 -6.87
N LEU A 27 14.58 -4.10 -7.34
CA LEU A 27 13.55 -3.09 -7.52
C LEU A 27 13.71 -2.38 -8.86
N GLU A 28 12.59 -2.16 -9.55
CA GLU A 28 12.56 -1.37 -10.79
C GLU A 28 12.84 0.13 -10.51
N PRO A 29 13.26 0.91 -11.52
CA PRO A 29 13.37 2.36 -11.40
C PRO A 29 12.07 2.98 -10.87
N GLY A 30 12.19 3.85 -9.87
CA GLY A 30 11.03 4.49 -9.21
C GLY A 30 10.35 3.65 -8.12
N GLN A 31 10.65 2.35 -7.99
CA GLN A 31 10.10 1.55 -6.88
C GLN A 31 10.82 1.83 -5.56
N HIS A 32 10.03 2.03 -4.50
CA HIS A 32 10.55 2.20 -3.14
C HIS A 32 10.45 0.92 -2.29
N ALA A 33 9.52 0.02 -2.64
CA ALA A 33 9.33 -1.29 -2.03
C ALA A 33 8.78 -2.28 -3.05
N ARG A 34 9.02 -3.58 -2.84
CA ARG A 34 8.43 -4.68 -3.59
C ARG A 34 8.34 -5.92 -2.72
N LEU A 35 7.16 -6.53 -2.63
CA LEU A 35 6.98 -7.82 -1.99
C LEU A 35 7.11 -8.94 -3.04
N THR A 36 7.75 -10.05 -2.69
CA THR A 36 7.83 -11.21 -3.58
C THR A 36 6.45 -11.80 -3.83
N PRO A 37 6.23 -12.46 -4.99
CA PRO A 37 4.93 -13.05 -5.30
C PRO A 37 4.43 -14.06 -4.27
N ASP A 38 5.33 -14.73 -3.54
CA ASP A 38 5.01 -15.68 -2.46
C ASP A 38 4.77 -15.03 -1.09
N GLY A 39 4.87 -13.69 -1.01
CA GLY A 39 4.64 -12.90 0.20
C GLY A 39 5.73 -13.03 1.27
N LYS A 40 6.86 -13.69 0.99
CA LYS A 40 7.87 -14.02 2.02
C LYS A 40 8.95 -12.95 2.20
N GLN A 41 9.23 -12.15 1.19
CA GLN A 41 10.35 -11.21 1.21
C GLN A 41 9.91 -9.83 0.75
N LEU A 42 10.17 -8.83 1.57
CA LEU A 42 9.93 -7.42 1.26
C LEU A 42 11.26 -6.73 0.97
N TYR A 43 11.46 -6.35 -0.28
CA TYR A 43 12.61 -5.58 -0.73
C TYR A 43 12.31 -4.09 -0.60
N LEU A 44 13.26 -3.34 -0.05
CA LEU A 44 13.19 -1.90 0.18
C LEU A 44 14.36 -1.19 -0.49
N ARG A 45 14.11 0.00 -1.01
CA ARG A 45 15.15 0.91 -1.52
C ARG A 45 16.14 1.26 -0.41
N LYS A 46 17.44 1.24 -0.71
CA LYS A 46 18.49 1.70 0.21
C LYS A 46 18.45 3.22 0.31
N LEU A 47 17.90 3.72 1.42
CA LEU A 47 17.86 5.13 1.75
C LEU A 47 18.60 5.37 3.07
N LYS A 48 19.19 6.56 3.25
CA LYS A 48 19.83 6.94 4.53
C LYS A 48 18.82 6.90 5.69
N THR A 49 17.58 7.31 5.40
CA THR A 49 16.42 7.25 6.29
C THR A 49 15.22 6.79 5.47
N ALA A 50 14.32 6.04 6.09
CA ALA A 50 13.09 5.64 5.41
C ALA A 50 12.25 6.88 5.07
N SER A 51 11.89 7.03 3.80
CA SER A 51 11.01 8.11 3.34
C SER A 51 9.54 7.74 3.53
N LEU A 52 8.65 8.74 3.50
CA LEU A 52 7.21 8.51 3.48
C LEU A 52 6.79 7.68 2.26
N ASP A 53 7.39 7.91 1.10
CA ASP A 53 7.12 7.12 -0.12
C ASP A 53 7.50 5.65 0.06
N GLN A 54 8.58 5.36 0.78
CA GLN A 54 8.98 3.99 1.09
C GLN A 54 8.02 3.32 2.07
N LEU A 55 7.54 4.05 3.07
CA LEU A 55 6.56 3.55 4.03
C LEU A 55 5.19 3.33 3.36
N PHE A 56 4.80 4.23 2.45
CA PHE A 56 3.60 4.10 1.62
C PHE A 56 3.69 2.91 0.67
N ALA A 57 4.81 2.76 -0.04
CA ALA A 57 5.02 1.64 -0.94
C ALA A 57 4.99 0.31 -0.17
N ALA A 58 5.62 0.23 1.00
CA ALA A 58 5.59 -0.97 1.83
C ALA A 58 4.18 -1.33 2.30
N SER A 59 3.36 -0.36 2.74
CA SER A 59 1.97 -0.64 3.14
C SER A 59 1.09 -1.03 1.96
N SER A 60 1.28 -0.42 0.79
CA SER A 60 0.58 -0.79 -0.45
C SER A 60 0.88 -2.23 -0.86
N GLU A 61 2.17 -2.64 -0.86
CA GLU A 61 2.58 -4.01 -1.17
C GLU A 61 2.00 -5.05 -0.19
N LEU A 62 1.99 -4.74 1.11
CA LEU A 62 1.36 -5.61 2.12
C LEU A 62 -0.15 -5.71 1.92
N ARG A 63 -0.82 -4.62 1.55
CA ARG A 63 -2.25 -4.65 1.24
C ARG A 63 -2.55 -5.52 0.02
N ARG A 64 -1.70 -5.48 -1.01
CA ARG A 64 -1.82 -6.37 -2.18
C ARG A 64 -1.70 -7.84 -1.82
N GLU A 65 -0.82 -8.18 -0.89
CA GLU A 65 -0.75 -9.55 -0.37
C GLU A 65 -2.02 -9.96 0.35
N TRP A 66 -2.58 -9.07 1.17
CA TRP A 66 -3.88 -9.30 1.81
C TRP A 66 -5.00 -9.49 0.79
N GLN A 67 -5.07 -8.64 -0.25
CA GLN A 67 -6.04 -8.76 -1.34
C GLN A 67 -5.97 -10.14 -2.01
N ARG A 68 -4.75 -10.61 -2.33
CA ARG A 68 -4.52 -11.93 -2.94
C ARG A 68 -4.98 -13.08 -2.04
N ARG A 69 -4.80 -12.97 -0.73
CA ARG A 69 -5.23 -14.01 0.22
C ARG A 69 -6.72 -13.98 0.52
N ARG A 70 -7.31 -12.79 0.55
CA ARG A 70 -8.68 -12.58 1.01
C ARG A 70 -9.71 -12.78 -0.10
N ASP A 71 -9.49 -12.17 -1.26
CA ASP A 71 -10.39 -12.24 -2.40
C ASP A 71 -9.66 -11.96 -3.73
N ALA A 72 -8.82 -12.90 -4.15
CA ALA A 72 -8.09 -12.78 -5.40
C ALA A 72 -9.00 -12.60 -6.63
N ALA A 73 -10.22 -13.15 -6.61
CA ALA A 73 -11.15 -13.02 -7.72
C ALA A 73 -11.63 -11.58 -7.88
N MET A 74 -12.01 -10.92 -6.77
CA MET A 74 -12.44 -9.51 -6.77
C MET A 74 -11.34 -8.57 -7.26
N TYR A 75 -10.11 -8.74 -6.76
CA TYR A 75 -9.02 -7.79 -7.02
C TYR A 75 -8.24 -8.11 -8.29
N TYR A 76 -8.06 -9.40 -8.61
CA TYR A 76 -7.14 -9.86 -9.65
C TYR A 76 -7.77 -10.71 -10.74
N GLY A 77 -9.06 -11.05 -10.67
CA GLY A 77 -9.73 -11.92 -11.65
C GLY A 77 -9.75 -11.37 -13.08
N SER A 78 -9.67 -10.05 -13.24
CA SER A 78 -9.59 -9.36 -14.55
C SER A 78 -8.46 -8.33 -14.60
N TYR A 79 -7.49 -8.45 -13.69
CA TYR A 79 -6.42 -7.48 -13.56
C TYR A 79 -5.48 -7.52 -14.77
N LYS A 80 -5.06 -6.34 -15.20
CA LYS A 80 -4.14 -6.12 -16.31
C LYS A 80 -2.97 -5.26 -15.85
N THR A 81 -1.79 -5.54 -16.38
CA THR A 81 -0.56 -4.83 -16.00
C THR A 81 -0.48 -3.44 -16.62
N ARG A 82 0.54 -2.66 -16.23
CA ARG A 82 0.76 -1.30 -16.74
C ARG A 82 1.17 -1.27 -18.22
N GLU A 83 1.71 -2.37 -18.73
CA GLU A 83 2.03 -2.58 -20.14
C GLU A 83 0.77 -2.83 -20.98
N GLU A 84 -0.26 -3.43 -20.37
CA GLU A 84 -1.52 -3.76 -21.05
C GLU A 84 -2.51 -2.60 -21.05
N LEU A 85 -2.44 -1.70 -20.05
CA LEU A 85 -3.39 -0.59 -19.88
C LEU A 85 -2.72 0.78 -19.78
N PRO A 86 -3.34 1.84 -20.36
CA PRO A 86 -2.98 3.22 -20.05
C PRO A 86 -3.09 3.52 -18.55
N LEU A 87 -2.28 4.47 -18.05
CA LEU A 87 -2.22 4.84 -16.62
C LEU A 87 -3.60 5.08 -16.00
N ARG A 88 -4.49 5.78 -16.72
CA ARG A 88 -5.84 6.07 -16.25
C ARG A 88 -6.65 4.80 -15.96
N GLU A 89 -6.66 3.85 -16.89
CA GLU A 89 -7.43 2.61 -16.75
C GLU A 89 -6.76 1.69 -15.73
N PHE A 90 -5.43 1.60 -15.79
CA PHE A 90 -4.64 0.83 -14.83
C PHE A 90 -4.91 1.26 -13.39
N SER A 91 -4.85 2.57 -13.11
CA SER A 91 -5.01 3.12 -11.75
C SER A 91 -6.45 3.03 -11.21
N LEU A 92 -7.44 2.79 -12.07
CA LEU A 92 -8.84 2.59 -11.68
C LEU A 92 -9.17 1.14 -11.30
N GLN A 93 -8.23 0.21 -11.50
CA GLN A 93 -8.46 -1.19 -11.15
C GLN A 93 -8.68 -1.34 -9.64
N PRO A 94 -9.58 -2.24 -9.20
CA PRO A 94 -9.92 -2.40 -7.78
C PRO A 94 -8.70 -2.61 -6.87
N ALA A 95 -7.73 -3.40 -7.33
CA ALA A 95 -6.49 -3.65 -6.60
C ALA A 95 -5.66 -2.37 -6.37
N GLU A 96 -5.54 -1.52 -7.39
CA GLU A 96 -4.79 -0.26 -7.32
C GLU A 96 -5.46 0.75 -6.40
N VAL A 97 -6.78 0.92 -6.54
CA VAL A 97 -7.56 1.84 -5.70
C VAL A 97 -7.50 1.43 -4.23
N ASP A 98 -7.72 0.15 -3.93
CA ASP A 98 -7.75 -0.33 -2.54
C ASP A 98 -6.37 -0.28 -1.86
N ALA A 99 -5.30 -0.65 -2.58
CA ALA A 99 -3.96 -0.61 -1.99
C ALA A 99 -3.47 0.81 -1.73
N ASN A 100 -3.72 1.74 -2.67
CA ASN A 100 -3.40 3.15 -2.49
C ASN A 100 -4.22 3.78 -1.35
N ALA A 101 -5.51 3.45 -1.27
CA ALA A 101 -6.38 3.93 -0.19
C ALA A 101 -5.91 3.42 1.18
N PHE A 102 -5.60 2.13 1.31
CA PHE A 102 -5.09 1.58 2.55
C PHE A 102 -3.75 2.22 2.95
N ALA A 103 -2.84 2.36 1.99
CA ALA A 103 -1.54 2.99 2.24
C ALA A 103 -1.69 4.44 2.73
N ALA A 104 -2.66 5.19 2.18
CA ALA A 104 -2.99 6.54 2.64
C ALA A 104 -3.59 6.55 4.05
N VAL A 105 -4.50 5.63 4.38
CA VAL A 105 -5.05 5.49 5.74
C VAL A 105 -3.94 5.26 6.75
N VAL A 106 -3.01 4.34 6.45
CA VAL A 106 -1.87 4.05 7.32
C VAL A 106 -0.92 5.24 7.40
N ALA A 107 -0.60 5.90 6.27
CA ALA A 107 0.28 7.07 6.27
C ALA A 107 -0.27 8.19 7.16
N SER A 108 -1.56 8.47 7.05
CA SER A 108 -2.26 9.47 7.85
C SER A 108 -2.26 9.10 9.34
N ALA A 109 -2.65 7.87 9.68
CA ALA A 109 -2.72 7.43 11.08
C ALA A 109 -1.35 7.39 11.78
N PHE A 110 -0.28 7.00 11.07
CA PHE A 110 1.04 6.78 11.66
C PHE A 110 2.01 7.95 11.54
N PHE A 111 1.75 8.89 10.63
CA PHE A 111 2.67 10.01 10.39
C PHE A 111 1.96 11.37 10.28
N GLY A 112 0.62 11.41 10.37
CA GLY A 112 -0.14 12.66 10.29
C GLY A 112 -0.08 13.32 8.92
N VAL A 113 0.19 12.55 7.86
CA VAL A 113 0.34 13.04 6.49
C VAL A 113 -0.74 12.45 5.59
N GLU A 114 -1.28 13.27 4.70
CA GLU A 114 -2.23 12.82 3.68
C GLU A 114 -1.50 12.79 2.33
N PRO A 115 -1.29 11.60 1.74
CA PRO A 115 -0.68 11.49 0.42
C PRO A 115 -1.52 12.23 -0.63
N VAL A 116 -0.85 12.98 -1.50
CA VAL A 116 -1.48 13.64 -2.65
C VAL A 116 -1.34 12.74 -3.87
N PHE A 117 -2.43 12.55 -4.60
CA PHE A 117 -2.51 11.63 -5.74
C PHE A 117 -2.51 12.40 -7.08
N ASP A 118 -1.79 13.51 -7.16
CA ASP A 118 -1.89 14.48 -8.26
C ASP A 118 -1.49 13.94 -9.63
N GLU A 119 -0.67 12.89 -9.65
CA GLU A 119 -0.30 12.18 -10.87
C GLU A 119 -1.45 11.36 -11.47
N TYR A 120 -2.50 11.10 -10.67
CA TYR A 120 -3.66 10.34 -11.11
C TYR A 120 -4.80 11.24 -11.64
N PRO A 121 -5.54 10.76 -12.64
CA PRO A 121 -6.75 11.42 -13.11
C PRO A 121 -7.73 11.69 -11.96
N GLY A 122 -8.49 12.78 -12.04
CA GLY A 122 -9.43 13.17 -10.98
C GLY A 122 -10.41 12.05 -10.57
N VAL A 123 -10.89 11.26 -11.54
CA VAL A 123 -11.75 10.10 -11.27
C VAL A 123 -11.08 9.04 -10.40
N THR A 124 -9.79 8.77 -10.61
CA THR A 124 -9.02 7.82 -9.79
C THR A 124 -8.86 8.36 -8.38
N ARG A 125 -8.53 9.65 -8.24
CA ARG A 125 -8.42 10.31 -6.93
C ARG A 125 -9.72 10.18 -6.13
N SER A 126 -10.87 10.50 -6.74
CA SER A 126 -12.17 10.37 -6.06
C SER A 126 -12.50 8.93 -5.67
N ARG A 127 -12.08 7.93 -6.45
CA ARG A 127 -12.24 6.51 -6.09
C ARG A 127 -11.36 6.13 -4.89
N ILE A 128 -10.11 6.59 -4.86
CA ILE A 128 -9.21 6.38 -3.73
C ILE A 128 -9.77 7.07 -2.47
N GLU A 129 -10.23 8.31 -2.55
CA GLU A 129 -10.83 9.04 -1.43
C GLU A 129 -12.07 8.34 -0.89
N SER A 130 -12.97 7.88 -1.77
CA SER A 130 -14.14 7.09 -1.37
C SER A 130 -13.72 5.83 -0.63
N ARG A 131 -12.69 5.15 -1.14
CA ARG A 131 -12.18 3.92 -0.54
C ARG A 131 -11.46 4.17 0.79
N ILE A 132 -10.75 5.29 0.95
CA ILE A 132 -10.17 5.73 2.23
C ILE A 132 -11.27 5.87 3.28
N ALA A 133 -12.40 6.50 2.93
CA ALA A 133 -13.52 6.68 3.83
C ALA A 133 -14.15 5.34 4.25
N GLU A 134 -14.31 4.40 3.32
CA GLU A 134 -14.79 3.05 3.61
C GLU A 134 -13.84 2.29 4.54
N ILE A 135 -12.53 2.27 4.24
CA ILE A 135 -11.52 1.58 5.07
C ILE A 135 -11.53 2.15 6.49
N ARG A 136 -11.59 3.48 6.64
CA ARG A 136 -11.65 4.15 7.95
C ARG A 136 -12.95 3.88 8.70
N ARG A 137 -14.07 3.64 8.02
CA ARG A 137 -15.36 3.43 8.68
C ARG A 137 -15.59 1.96 9.04
N ASP A 138 -15.28 1.07 8.11
CA ASP A 138 -15.78 -0.31 8.11
C ASP A 138 -14.69 -1.33 8.45
N GLU A 139 -13.41 -1.08 8.09
CA GLU A 139 -12.32 -2.05 8.30
C GLU A 139 -11.41 -1.70 9.48
N PHE A 140 -10.99 -0.44 9.58
CA PHE A 140 -10.05 0.04 10.58
C PHE A 140 -10.53 1.33 11.26
N PRO A 141 -11.70 1.32 11.93
CA PRO A 141 -12.24 2.49 12.64
C PRO A 141 -11.31 3.04 13.71
N GLN A 142 -10.49 2.18 14.32
CA GLN A 142 -9.47 2.59 15.29
C GLN A 142 -8.41 3.53 14.70
N LEU A 143 -8.15 3.48 13.39
CA LEU A 143 -7.15 4.33 12.73
C LEU A 143 -7.68 5.75 12.45
N ALA A 144 -8.99 5.97 12.46
CA ALA A 144 -9.59 7.28 12.17
C ALA A 144 -9.35 8.32 13.28
N GLY A 145 -8.96 7.88 14.49
CA GLY A 145 -8.73 8.74 15.66
C GLY A 145 -7.36 8.57 16.33
N MET A 146 -6.44 7.82 15.73
CA MET A 146 -5.10 7.65 16.30
C MET A 146 -4.35 8.99 16.26
N LYS A 147 -4.16 9.57 17.44
CA LYS A 147 -3.09 10.54 17.70
C LYS A 147 -1.92 9.75 18.26
N LEU A 148 -0.76 9.83 17.59
CA LEU A 148 0.46 9.19 18.10
C LEU A 148 0.73 9.73 19.51
N PRO A 149 1.06 8.87 20.49
CA PRO A 149 1.68 9.36 21.72
C PRO A 149 3.01 10.01 21.31
N HIS A 150 3.11 11.32 21.56
CA HIS A 150 4.33 12.11 21.37
C HIS A 150 5.45 11.61 22.27
#